data_AF-A0A242W7G5-F1
#
_entry.id   AF-A0A242W7G5-F1
#
_cell.length_a   1.000
_cell.length_b   1.000
_cell.length_c   1.000
_cell.angle_alpha   90.00
_cell.angle_beta   90.00
_cell.angle_gamma   90.00
#
_symmetry.space_group_name_H-M   'P 1'
#
loop_
_entity.id
_entity.type
_entity.pdbx_description
1 polymer ?
#
loop_
_entity_poly.entity_id
_entity_poly.type
_entity_poly.pdbx_seq_one_letter_code
_entity_poly.pdbx_strand_id
1 'polypeptide(L)'
;MSVKSQYWLTNVKLECGYVYEESRITSTETEICSLFIEDGKITNILPGIVSEQDGEVVNANGLLALPAFEEMHIHIDKTYYGGPWKACTPVKSIFTRIHEEQTILPKQLETAKSRAEKMLQLLLENGATNIRTHCNIDPVIGLGNLEATIAALETYKDKLSAKIVAFPQHGLLRSNSVGLVKDAMRMGAHLVGGVDPATVDGNIEKSLNTIMDIAVEFDSDIDIHLHDADQLGTFTMKRLAALTEEAGWQGRVTISHALGLGDVSVEEAGEMAERLAALGIDITSTVPISRHVIPVPLLNRKGVKVSLGNDSITDHWSPFGTGDMLQKANCLAERFRWIDERSLGKALQFITGGKSILDDRGNRQWPKIGDEANIVFTEASCSAEVVARQTERCAVLYKGNVVAGSLEKTAINNLV
;
A
#
# COMPACT_ATOMS: atom_id res chain seq x y z
N MET A 1 -21.27 -6.10 -14.99
CA MET A 1 -22.08 -4.88 -15.18
C MET A 1 -21.48 -4.12 -16.34
N SER A 2 -22.30 -3.51 -17.20
CA SER A 2 -21.77 -2.68 -18.30
C SER A 2 -20.96 -1.54 -17.69
N VAL A 3 -19.68 -1.40 -18.06
CA VAL A 3 -18.87 -0.22 -17.70
C VAL A 3 -19.62 0.98 -18.27
N LYS A 4 -20.07 1.90 -17.42
CA LYS A 4 -20.66 3.15 -17.90
C LYS A 4 -19.52 3.95 -18.52
N SER A 5 -19.54 4.14 -19.84
CA SER A 5 -18.45 4.86 -20.51
C SER A 5 -18.43 6.33 -20.11
N GLN A 6 -19.60 6.93 -19.82
CA GLN A 6 -19.71 8.35 -19.48
C GLN A 6 -20.87 8.60 -18.52
N TYR A 7 -20.64 9.31 -17.42
CA TYR A 7 -21.70 9.75 -16.51
C TYR A 7 -21.24 10.90 -15.61
N TRP A 8 -22.21 11.66 -15.08
CA TRP A 8 -21.97 12.62 -14.01
C TRP A 8 -22.08 11.95 -12.65
N LEU A 9 -21.05 12.09 -11.83
CA LEU A 9 -21.13 11.85 -10.39
C LEU A 9 -21.46 13.18 -9.70
N THR A 10 -22.70 13.35 -9.24
CA THR A 10 -23.22 14.60 -8.65
C THR A 10 -23.22 14.55 -7.13
N ASN A 11 -23.35 15.72 -6.48
CA ASN A 11 -23.46 15.84 -5.03
C ASN A 11 -22.28 15.19 -4.27
N VAL A 12 -21.07 15.40 -4.78
CA VAL A 12 -19.81 14.92 -4.20
C VAL A 12 -19.26 15.99 -3.27
N LYS A 13 -18.91 15.64 -2.02
CA LYS A 13 -18.21 16.57 -1.13
C LYS A 13 -16.70 16.51 -1.41
N LEU A 14 -16.09 17.65 -1.68
CA LEU A 14 -14.65 17.82 -1.91
C LEU A 14 -14.07 18.86 -0.94
N GLU A 15 -12.83 18.65 -0.50
CA GLU A 15 -12.08 19.68 0.23
C GLU A 15 -11.59 20.77 -0.71
N CYS A 16 -11.73 22.03 -0.31
CA CYS A 16 -11.36 23.18 -1.13
C CYS A 16 -10.48 24.22 -0.43
N GLY A 17 -10.29 24.12 0.88
CA GLY A 17 -9.58 25.14 1.65
C GLY A 17 -9.28 24.74 3.08
N TYR A 18 -8.45 25.54 3.74
CA TYR A 18 -8.35 25.55 5.21
C TYR A 18 -9.02 26.81 5.76
N VAL A 19 -9.70 26.69 6.89
CA VAL A 19 -10.22 27.82 7.66
C VAL A 19 -9.16 28.25 8.67
N TYR A 20 -8.92 29.56 8.74
CA TYR A 20 -7.90 30.15 9.61
C TYR A 20 -8.53 31.05 10.68
N GLU A 21 -8.19 30.80 11.93
CA GLU A 21 -8.43 31.71 13.07
C GLU A 21 -7.09 32.13 13.64
N GLU A 22 -6.83 33.44 13.70
CA GLU A 22 -5.56 33.98 14.23
C GLU A 22 -4.30 33.34 13.60
N SER A 23 -4.35 33.04 12.30
CA SER A 23 -3.29 32.34 11.52
C SER A 23 -3.11 30.84 11.80
N ARG A 24 -3.95 30.24 12.64
CA ARG A 24 -3.98 28.80 12.90
C ARG A 24 -5.11 28.14 12.09
N ILE A 25 -4.83 26.98 11.51
CA ILE A 25 -5.88 26.17 10.89
C ILE A 25 -6.78 25.59 11.98
N THR A 26 -8.08 25.78 11.86
CA THR A 26 -9.08 25.27 12.79
C THR A 26 -10.00 24.21 12.19
N SER A 27 -10.20 24.23 10.87
CA SER A 27 -10.94 23.20 10.14
C SER A 27 -10.58 23.20 8.66
N THR A 28 -11.00 22.14 7.97
CA THR A 28 -10.97 22.04 6.51
C THR A 28 -12.31 22.47 5.92
N GLU A 29 -12.27 23.34 4.91
CA GLU A 29 -13.44 23.77 4.17
C GLU A 29 -13.78 22.75 3.07
N THR A 30 -15.07 22.45 2.92
CA THR A 30 -15.57 21.57 1.86
C THR A 30 -16.66 22.23 1.05
N GLU A 31 -16.78 21.80 -0.21
CA GLU A 31 -17.81 22.22 -1.14
C GLU A 31 -18.49 21.02 -1.79
N ILE A 32 -19.71 21.22 -2.29
CA ILE A 32 -20.40 20.22 -3.11
C ILE A 32 -20.06 20.47 -4.58
N CYS A 33 -19.64 19.41 -5.26
CA CYS A 33 -19.27 19.41 -6.67
C CYS A 33 -19.92 18.26 -7.44
N SER A 34 -19.82 18.35 -8.76
CA SER A 34 -20.15 17.29 -9.70
C SER A 34 -18.92 16.97 -10.56
N LEU A 35 -18.63 15.68 -10.72
CA LEU A 35 -17.50 15.16 -11.50
C LEU A 35 -18.04 14.48 -12.77
N PHE A 36 -17.57 14.87 -13.94
CA PHE A 36 -17.86 14.12 -15.16
C PHE A 36 -16.82 13.02 -15.31
N ILE A 37 -17.29 11.77 -15.35
CA ILE A 37 -16.47 10.59 -15.52
C ILE A 37 -16.62 10.11 -16.96
N GLU A 38 -15.51 10.01 -17.69
CA GLU A 38 -15.45 9.52 -19.07
C GLU A 38 -14.27 8.53 -19.18
N ASP A 39 -14.56 7.32 -19.67
CA ASP A 39 -13.60 6.23 -19.85
C ASP A 39 -12.72 5.98 -18.60
N GLY A 40 -13.36 6.05 -17.43
CA GLY A 40 -12.74 5.81 -16.14
C GLY A 40 -11.85 6.94 -15.62
N LYS A 41 -11.92 8.14 -16.21
CA LYS A 41 -11.18 9.34 -15.78
C LYS A 41 -12.11 10.51 -15.47
N ILE A 42 -11.65 11.41 -14.62
CA ILE A 42 -12.33 12.67 -14.33
C ILE A 42 -12.00 13.66 -15.45
N THR A 43 -12.98 14.05 -16.27
CA THR A 43 -12.77 14.96 -17.40
C THR A 43 -13.36 16.35 -17.18
N ASN A 44 -14.26 16.52 -16.20
CA ASN A 44 -14.76 17.82 -15.79
C ASN A 44 -15.09 17.86 -14.29
N ILE A 45 -14.97 19.04 -13.68
CA ILE A 45 -15.29 19.30 -12.27
C ILE A 45 -16.10 20.61 -12.23
N LEU A 46 -17.37 20.52 -11.83
CA LEU A 46 -18.26 21.68 -11.72
C LEU A 46 -18.69 21.91 -10.26
N PRO A 47 -18.80 23.16 -9.80
CA PRO A 47 -19.39 23.45 -8.50
C PRO A 47 -20.90 23.12 -8.51
N GLY A 48 -21.41 22.64 -7.38
CA GLY A 48 -22.81 22.32 -7.19
C GLY A 48 -23.24 20.95 -7.72
N ILE A 49 -24.55 20.80 -7.90
CA ILE A 49 -25.24 19.57 -8.29
C ILE A 49 -25.73 19.72 -9.73
N VAL A 50 -25.42 18.74 -10.58
CA VAL A 50 -26.00 18.60 -11.93
C VAL A 50 -27.25 17.72 -11.93
N SER A 51 -28.12 17.90 -12.92
CA SER A 51 -29.43 17.24 -13.01
C SER A 51 -29.44 16.14 -14.08
N GLU A 52 -30.44 15.26 -14.07
CA GLU A 52 -30.61 14.21 -15.09
C GLU A 52 -30.78 14.77 -16.52
N GLN A 53 -31.08 16.06 -16.67
CA GLN A 53 -31.13 16.72 -17.99
C GLN A 53 -29.73 16.85 -18.62
N ASP A 54 -28.67 16.69 -17.82
CA ASP A 54 -27.27 16.78 -18.22
C ASP A 54 -26.67 15.42 -18.63
N GLY A 55 -27.49 14.37 -18.70
CA GLY A 55 -27.10 13.01 -19.09
C GLY A 55 -27.32 11.99 -17.97
N GLU A 56 -26.56 10.90 -18.01
CA GLU A 56 -26.61 9.89 -16.95
C GLU A 56 -25.98 10.45 -15.67
N VAL A 57 -26.72 10.40 -14.55
CA VAL A 57 -26.30 10.97 -13.26
C VAL A 57 -26.30 9.89 -12.17
N VAL A 58 -25.24 9.86 -11.38
CA VAL A 58 -25.09 9.07 -10.15
C VAL A 58 -24.91 10.02 -8.99
N ASN A 59 -25.73 9.90 -7.95
CA ASN A 59 -25.70 10.79 -6.78
C ASN A 59 -24.79 10.21 -5.69
N ALA A 60 -23.75 10.96 -5.30
CA ALA A 60 -22.82 10.59 -4.21
C ALA A 60 -23.34 10.97 -2.81
N ASN A 61 -24.56 11.52 -2.70
CA ASN A 61 -25.27 11.77 -1.45
C ASN A 61 -24.53 12.65 -0.43
N GLY A 62 -23.65 13.54 -0.87
CA GLY A 62 -22.86 14.42 -0.01
C GLY A 62 -21.72 13.69 0.72
N LEU A 63 -21.38 12.47 0.30
CA LEU A 63 -20.23 11.73 0.80
C LEU A 63 -18.94 12.44 0.42
N LEU A 64 -17.97 12.42 1.34
CA LEU A 64 -16.63 12.93 1.09
C LEU A 64 -15.92 11.97 0.12
N ALA A 65 -15.44 12.52 -0.99
CA ALA A 65 -14.59 11.79 -1.91
C ALA A 65 -13.11 11.95 -1.52
N LEU A 66 -12.37 10.85 -1.55
CA LEU A 66 -10.93 10.77 -1.33
C LEU A 66 -10.29 9.96 -2.47
N PRO A 67 -8.99 10.16 -2.78
CA PRO A 67 -8.29 9.24 -3.66
C PRO A 67 -8.39 7.82 -3.09
N ALA A 68 -8.61 6.82 -3.94
CA ALA A 68 -8.54 5.43 -3.50
C ALA A 68 -7.18 5.09 -2.91
N PHE A 69 -7.18 4.15 -1.97
CA PHE A 69 -5.99 3.80 -1.21
C PHE A 69 -5.09 2.82 -1.96
N GLU A 70 -3.83 2.79 -1.55
CA GLU A 70 -2.81 1.87 -2.02
C GLU A 70 -2.32 1.01 -0.84
N GLU A 71 -2.32 -0.31 -1.03
CA GLU A 71 -1.72 -1.28 -0.13
C GLU A 71 -0.37 -1.70 -0.74
N MET A 72 0.72 -1.08 -0.26
CA MET A 72 2.02 -1.19 -0.93
C MET A 72 2.91 -2.31 -0.37
N HIS A 73 2.45 -3.07 0.62
CA HIS A 73 3.18 -4.22 1.13
C HIS A 73 2.25 -5.19 1.88
N ILE A 74 1.86 -6.28 1.22
CA ILE A 74 0.98 -7.33 1.76
C ILE A 74 1.46 -8.73 1.36
N HIS A 75 1.07 -9.77 2.09
CA HIS A 75 1.21 -11.18 1.68
C HIS A 75 -0.17 -11.85 1.57
N ILE A 76 -0.72 -11.96 0.36
CA ILE A 76 -2.03 -12.61 0.14
C ILE A 76 -1.93 -14.11 -0.12
N ASP A 77 -0.72 -14.62 -0.35
CA ASP A 77 -0.43 -16.00 -0.77
C ASP A 77 -0.45 -17.01 0.38
N LYS A 78 -0.19 -16.55 1.62
CA LYS A 78 0.05 -17.41 2.80
C LYS A 78 -0.78 -17.05 4.04
N THR A 79 -2.01 -16.55 3.83
CA THR A 79 -2.91 -16.10 4.91
C THR A 79 -3.85 -17.19 5.47
N TYR A 80 -4.30 -17.03 6.72
CA TYR A 80 -5.42 -17.76 7.32
C TYR A 80 -6.77 -17.06 7.15
N TYR A 81 -6.78 -15.80 6.67
CA TYR A 81 -7.99 -15.02 6.51
C TYR A 81 -9.02 -15.75 5.65
N GLY A 82 -10.28 -15.66 6.06
CA GLY A 82 -11.38 -16.38 5.42
C GLY A 82 -11.48 -17.88 5.76
N GLY A 83 -10.56 -18.40 6.59
CA GLY A 83 -10.68 -19.70 7.26
C GLY A 83 -11.02 -19.55 8.76
N PRO A 84 -11.02 -20.66 9.52
CA PRO A 84 -11.17 -20.61 10.97
C PRO A 84 -10.06 -19.78 11.62
N TRP A 85 -10.39 -19.07 12.71
CA TRP A 85 -9.42 -18.31 13.50
C TRP A 85 -8.25 -19.20 13.93
N LYS A 86 -7.03 -18.69 13.74
CA LYS A 86 -5.79 -19.32 14.18
C LYS A 86 -4.79 -18.25 14.57
N ALA A 87 -4.38 -18.25 15.84
CA ALA A 87 -3.30 -17.39 16.30
C ALA A 87 -1.94 -17.93 15.82
N CYS A 88 -0.97 -17.04 15.62
CA CYS A 88 0.41 -17.42 15.39
C CYS A 88 1.01 -18.09 16.63
N THR A 89 1.91 -19.05 16.44
CA THR A 89 2.72 -19.63 17.51
C THR A 89 3.88 -18.68 17.84
N PRO A 90 4.24 -18.41 19.10
CA PRO A 90 5.42 -17.61 19.41
C PRO A 90 6.71 -18.28 18.88
N VAL A 91 7.60 -17.48 18.29
CA VAL A 91 8.86 -17.97 17.70
C VAL A 91 10.07 -17.22 18.23
N LYS A 92 11.24 -17.86 18.13
CA LYS A 92 12.51 -17.27 18.57
C LYS A 92 13.25 -16.51 17.47
N SER A 93 12.97 -16.83 16.20
CA SER A 93 13.65 -16.23 15.04
C SER A 93 12.88 -16.49 13.75
N ILE A 94 13.27 -15.75 12.69
CA ILE A 94 12.80 -15.98 11.32
C ILE A 94 13.01 -17.43 10.86
N PHE A 95 14.11 -18.08 11.26
CA PHE A 95 14.37 -19.48 10.90
C PHE A 95 13.37 -20.47 11.51
N THR A 96 12.77 -20.12 12.65
CA THR A 96 11.70 -20.95 13.23
C THR A 96 10.45 -20.90 12.35
N ARG A 97 10.13 -19.73 11.77
CA ARG A 97 9.03 -19.57 10.80
C ARG A 97 9.31 -20.32 9.50
N ILE A 98 10.51 -20.18 8.96
CA ILE A 98 10.94 -20.91 7.75
C ILE A 98 10.82 -22.43 7.95
N HIS A 99 11.17 -22.93 9.15
CA HIS A 99 11.00 -24.35 9.46
C HIS A 99 9.52 -24.76 9.56
N GLU A 100 8.68 -23.93 10.18
CA GLU A 100 7.23 -24.14 10.28
C GLU A 100 6.57 -24.20 8.88
N GLU A 101 7.01 -23.32 7.97
CA GLU A 101 6.54 -23.23 6.58
C GLU A 101 6.74 -24.52 5.79
N GLN A 102 7.76 -25.34 6.10
CA GLN A 102 7.97 -26.66 5.48
C GLN A 102 6.74 -27.58 5.61
N THR A 103 5.97 -27.42 6.69
CA THR A 103 4.76 -28.22 6.94
C THR A 103 3.48 -27.46 6.64
N ILE A 104 3.48 -26.14 6.81
CA ILE A 104 2.27 -25.32 6.68
C ILE A 104 1.96 -24.98 5.21
N LEU A 105 2.97 -24.60 4.42
CA LEU A 105 2.73 -24.12 3.05
C LEU A 105 2.07 -25.19 2.15
N PRO A 106 2.51 -26.47 2.15
CA PRO A 106 1.84 -27.50 1.36
C PRO A 106 0.35 -27.69 1.73
N LYS A 107 0.01 -27.52 3.00
CA LYS A 107 -1.38 -27.63 3.48
C LYS A 107 -2.22 -26.40 3.16
N GLN A 108 -1.60 -25.21 3.10
CA GLN A 108 -2.28 -23.98 2.75
C GLN A 108 -2.54 -23.88 1.24
N LEU A 109 -1.68 -24.48 0.42
CA LEU A 109 -1.71 -24.35 -1.05
C LEU A 109 -3.08 -24.69 -1.65
N GLU A 110 -3.75 -25.73 -1.14
CA GLU A 110 -5.11 -26.11 -1.59
C GLU A 110 -6.15 -24.98 -1.41
N THR A 111 -5.93 -24.09 -0.44
CA THR A 111 -6.84 -22.98 -0.13
C THR A 111 -6.31 -21.62 -0.55
N ALA A 112 -5.05 -21.53 -1.02
CA ALA A 112 -4.32 -20.29 -1.24
C ALA A 112 -5.10 -19.31 -2.13
N LYS A 113 -5.59 -19.76 -3.29
CA LYS A 113 -6.39 -18.91 -4.19
C LYS A 113 -7.61 -18.33 -3.50
N SER A 114 -8.47 -19.19 -2.93
CA SER A 114 -9.74 -18.74 -2.33
C SER A 114 -9.54 -17.80 -1.13
N ARG A 115 -8.43 -17.95 -0.38
CA ARG A 115 -8.09 -17.04 0.71
C ARG A 115 -7.48 -15.74 0.22
N ALA A 116 -6.65 -15.78 -0.82
CA ALA A 116 -6.17 -14.58 -1.51
C ALA A 116 -7.35 -13.76 -2.04
N GLU A 117 -8.36 -14.39 -2.67
CA GLU A 117 -9.58 -13.72 -3.14
C GLU A 117 -10.38 -13.07 -2.00
N LYS A 118 -10.46 -13.71 -0.83
CA LYS A 118 -11.10 -13.10 0.35
C LYS A 118 -10.30 -11.93 0.90
N MET A 119 -8.97 -12.02 0.89
CA MET A 119 -8.10 -10.91 1.29
C MET A 119 -8.25 -9.73 0.34
N LEU A 120 -8.26 -9.98 -0.98
CA LEU A 120 -8.48 -8.94 -2.00
C LEU A 120 -9.84 -8.26 -1.81
N GLN A 121 -10.89 -9.02 -1.50
CA GLN A 121 -12.20 -8.46 -1.18
C GLN A 121 -12.14 -7.54 0.05
N LEU A 122 -11.48 -7.96 1.14
CA LEU A 122 -11.30 -7.15 2.35
C LEU A 122 -10.57 -5.83 2.04
N LEU A 123 -9.44 -5.90 1.31
CA LEU A 123 -8.66 -4.72 0.94
C LEU A 123 -9.49 -3.76 0.07
N LEU A 124 -10.26 -4.30 -0.88
CA LEU A 124 -11.14 -3.54 -1.76
C LEU A 124 -12.27 -2.85 -0.99
N GLU A 125 -12.93 -3.56 -0.08
CA GLU A 125 -13.96 -3.00 0.82
C GLU A 125 -13.38 -1.91 1.74
N ASN A 126 -12.11 -2.03 2.10
CA ASN A 126 -11.38 -1.02 2.85
C ASN A 126 -10.84 0.13 2.00
N GLY A 127 -11.14 0.18 0.70
CA GLY A 127 -10.80 1.30 -0.18
C GLY A 127 -9.49 1.16 -0.94
N ALA A 128 -8.77 0.05 -0.82
CA ALA A 128 -7.53 -0.17 -1.55
C ALA A 128 -7.81 -0.71 -2.96
N THR A 129 -7.43 0.04 -3.99
CA THR A 129 -7.59 -0.35 -5.40
C THR A 129 -6.26 -0.53 -6.13
N ASN A 130 -5.13 -0.27 -5.47
CA ASN A 130 -3.79 -0.53 -5.99
C ASN A 130 -3.01 -1.33 -4.94
N ILE A 131 -2.52 -2.51 -5.31
CA ILE A 131 -1.95 -3.47 -4.37
C ILE A 131 -0.55 -3.91 -4.83
N ARG A 132 0.41 -3.96 -3.92
CA ARG A 132 1.68 -4.66 -4.11
C ARG A 132 1.78 -5.81 -3.12
N THR A 133 1.66 -7.03 -3.63
CA THR A 133 1.79 -8.24 -2.82
C THR A 133 3.14 -8.89 -3.03
N HIS A 134 3.76 -9.30 -1.94
CA HIS A 134 4.88 -10.22 -1.96
C HIS A 134 4.32 -11.64 -1.98
N CYS A 135 4.90 -12.51 -2.83
CA CYS A 135 4.46 -13.88 -2.98
C CYS A 135 5.66 -14.81 -2.74
N ASN A 136 5.53 -15.74 -1.80
CA ASN A 136 6.61 -16.66 -1.46
C ASN A 136 7.02 -17.50 -2.67
N ILE A 137 8.32 -17.46 -2.97
CA ILE A 137 9.01 -18.32 -3.92
C ILE A 137 10.05 -19.12 -3.14
N ASP A 138 9.82 -20.42 -2.97
CA ASP A 138 10.66 -21.25 -2.11
C ASP A 138 10.71 -22.72 -2.56
N PRO A 139 11.70 -23.50 -2.09
CA PRO A 139 11.86 -24.90 -2.51
C PRO A 139 10.77 -25.87 -2.01
N VAL A 140 9.91 -25.47 -1.06
CA VAL A 140 8.90 -26.33 -0.46
C VAL A 140 7.70 -26.50 -1.39
N ILE A 141 7.22 -25.38 -1.93
CA ILE A 141 6.05 -25.31 -2.80
C ILE A 141 6.37 -24.84 -4.22
N GLY A 142 7.64 -24.51 -4.50
CA GLY A 142 8.08 -24.01 -5.79
C GLY A 142 7.35 -22.72 -6.15
N LEU A 143 6.52 -22.80 -7.20
CA LEU A 143 5.75 -21.67 -7.74
C LEU A 143 4.25 -21.79 -7.45
N GLY A 144 3.81 -22.77 -6.65
CA GLY A 144 2.38 -23.01 -6.39
C GLY A 144 1.65 -21.81 -5.79
N ASN A 145 2.28 -21.10 -4.85
CA ASN A 145 1.71 -19.87 -4.29
C ASN A 145 1.57 -18.76 -5.34
N LEU A 146 2.53 -18.68 -6.28
CA LEU A 146 2.48 -17.72 -7.38
C LEU A 146 1.33 -18.02 -8.34
N GLU A 147 1.16 -19.29 -8.73
CA GLU A 147 0.04 -19.73 -9.57
C GLU A 147 -1.31 -19.37 -8.93
N ALA A 148 -1.46 -19.66 -7.63
CA ALA A 148 -2.67 -19.32 -6.88
C ALA A 148 -2.90 -17.81 -6.78
N THR A 149 -1.83 -17.03 -6.57
CA THR A 149 -1.87 -15.57 -6.47
C THR A 149 -2.26 -14.92 -7.79
N ILE A 150 -1.63 -15.33 -8.91
CA ILE A 150 -1.99 -14.86 -10.26
C ILE A 150 -3.45 -15.20 -10.56
N ALA A 151 -3.87 -16.43 -10.27
CA ALA A 151 -5.24 -16.87 -10.51
C ALA A 151 -6.28 -16.11 -9.67
N ALA A 152 -5.92 -15.65 -8.46
CA ALA A 152 -6.77 -14.80 -7.63
C ALA A 152 -6.80 -13.36 -8.17
N LEU A 153 -5.66 -12.78 -8.55
CA LEU A 153 -5.62 -11.41 -9.09
C LEU A 153 -6.38 -11.29 -10.42
N GLU A 154 -6.36 -12.32 -11.26
CA GLU A 154 -7.13 -12.36 -12.51
C GLU A 154 -8.64 -12.24 -12.28
N THR A 155 -9.19 -12.73 -11.15
CA THR A 155 -10.62 -12.57 -10.82
C THR A 155 -10.98 -11.16 -10.35
N TYR A 156 -9.97 -10.31 -10.10
CA TYR A 156 -10.09 -8.93 -9.62
C TYR A 156 -9.55 -7.88 -10.60
N LYS A 157 -9.10 -8.25 -11.81
CA LYS A 157 -8.45 -7.33 -12.78
C LYS A 157 -9.26 -6.08 -13.15
N ASP A 158 -10.59 -6.18 -13.12
CA ASP A 158 -11.52 -5.09 -13.43
C ASP A 158 -11.97 -4.33 -12.16
N LYS A 159 -11.42 -4.69 -10.99
CA LYS A 159 -11.77 -4.11 -9.68
C LYS A 159 -10.61 -3.38 -9.00
N LEU A 160 -9.38 -3.77 -9.28
CA LEU A 160 -8.16 -3.21 -8.72
C LEU A 160 -6.97 -3.47 -9.63
N SER A 161 -5.87 -2.76 -9.41
CA SER A 161 -4.55 -3.06 -9.98
C SER A 161 -3.67 -3.75 -8.95
N ALA A 162 -2.81 -4.66 -9.40
CA ALA A 162 -1.84 -5.30 -8.52
C ALA A 162 -0.49 -5.54 -9.18
N LYS A 163 0.58 -5.47 -8.38
CA LYS A 163 1.92 -5.96 -8.72
C LYS A 163 2.31 -7.09 -7.78
N ILE A 164 2.98 -8.11 -8.32
CA ILE A 164 3.53 -9.24 -7.55
C ILE A 164 5.03 -9.09 -7.42
N VAL A 165 5.55 -9.18 -6.20
CA VAL A 165 6.98 -9.33 -5.92
C VAL A 165 7.30 -10.82 -5.78
N ALA A 166 8.20 -11.34 -6.62
CA ALA A 166 8.74 -12.69 -6.48
C ALA A 166 9.66 -12.74 -5.26
N PHE A 167 9.15 -13.24 -4.13
CA PHE A 167 9.77 -13.04 -2.83
C PHE A 167 10.39 -14.33 -2.25
N PRO A 168 11.73 -14.44 -2.23
CA PRO A 168 12.42 -15.62 -1.68
C PRO A 168 12.48 -15.58 -0.15
N GLN A 169 11.34 -15.79 0.53
CA GLN A 169 11.18 -15.72 1.99
C GLN A 169 12.19 -16.56 2.79
N HIS A 170 12.68 -17.67 2.24
CA HIS A 170 13.65 -18.56 2.89
C HIS A 170 15.11 -18.13 2.71
N GLY A 171 15.34 -16.96 2.10
CA GLY A 171 16.61 -16.40 1.68
C GLY A 171 16.94 -16.81 0.24
N LEU A 172 17.32 -15.85 -0.61
CA LEU A 172 17.62 -16.11 -2.03
C LEU A 172 18.79 -17.08 -2.18
N LEU A 173 19.87 -16.81 -1.46
CA LEU A 173 21.08 -17.64 -1.46
C LEU A 173 20.92 -18.83 -0.53
N ARG A 174 20.38 -18.61 0.67
CA ARG A 174 20.24 -19.64 1.69
C ARG A 174 19.42 -20.83 1.21
N SER A 175 18.33 -20.57 0.49
CA SER A 175 17.44 -21.62 -0.03
C SER A 175 17.79 -22.07 -1.45
N ASN A 176 18.85 -21.51 -2.06
CA ASN A 176 19.21 -21.75 -3.46
C ASN A 176 18.05 -21.47 -4.45
N SER A 177 17.29 -20.40 -4.20
CA SER A 177 16.04 -20.07 -4.93
C SER A 177 16.24 -19.17 -6.15
N VAL A 178 17.48 -18.89 -6.56
CA VAL A 178 17.77 -18.06 -7.74
C VAL A 178 17.04 -18.58 -8.99
N GLY A 179 17.06 -19.88 -9.24
CA GLY A 179 16.35 -20.49 -10.37
C GLY A 179 14.83 -20.26 -10.27
N LEU A 180 14.24 -20.51 -9.10
CA LEU A 180 12.81 -20.36 -8.86
C LEU A 180 12.36 -18.90 -9.00
N VAL A 181 13.14 -17.93 -8.52
CA VAL A 181 12.81 -16.51 -8.68
C VAL A 181 12.84 -16.12 -10.17
N LYS A 182 13.83 -16.59 -10.94
CA LYS A 182 13.84 -16.37 -12.40
C LYS A 182 12.62 -17.00 -13.10
N ASP A 183 12.20 -18.18 -12.67
CA ASP A 183 10.98 -18.81 -13.20
C ASP A 183 9.72 -18.04 -12.81
N ALA A 184 9.65 -17.50 -11.60
CA ALA A 184 8.57 -16.61 -11.17
C ALA A 184 8.49 -15.34 -12.02
N MET A 185 9.64 -14.73 -12.37
CA MET A 185 9.68 -13.58 -13.29
C MET A 185 9.17 -13.96 -14.69
N ARG A 186 9.56 -15.12 -15.23
CA ARG A 186 9.03 -15.64 -16.51
C ARG A 186 7.52 -15.89 -16.48
N MET A 187 6.96 -16.21 -15.31
CA MET A 187 5.54 -16.44 -15.10
C MET A 187 4.71 -15.15 -14.91
N GLY A 188 5.35 -13.98 -14.89
CA GLY A 188 4.65 -12.69 -14.79
C GLY A 188 4.67 -12.06 -13.39
N ALA A 189 5.60 -12.45 -12.51
CA ALA A 189 5.94 -11.58 -11.38
C ALA A 189 6.51 -10.25 -11.90
N HIS A 190 6.21 -9.16 -11.20
CA HIS A 190 6.46 -7.80 -11.66
C HIS A 190 7.74 -7.21 -11.05
N LEU A 191 8.09 -7.63 -9.83
CA LEU A 191 9.27 -7.17 -9.11
C LEU A 191 10.08 -8.36 -8.58
N VAL A 192 11.39 -8.17 -8.45
CA VAL A 192 12.29 -9.10 -7.76
C VAL A 192 12.36 -8.74 -6.28
N GLY A 193 12.15 -9.73 -5.41
CA GLY A 193 12.26 -9.56 -3.97
C GLY A 193 13.54 -10.12 -3.37
N GLY A 194 13.71 -9.86 -2.07
CA GLY A 194 14.78 -10.41 -1.23
C GLY A 194 14.45 -10.22 0.24
N VAL A 195 15.11 -10.96 1.13
CA VAL A 195 14.96 -10.81 2.58
C VAL A 195 16.32 -10.81 3.25
N ASP A 196 16.58 -9.77 4.06
CA ASP A 196 17.73 -9.62 4.95
C ASP A 196 19.04 -10.24 4.42
N PRO A 197 19.69 -9.57 3.43
CA PRO A 197 20.94 -10.04 2.82
C PRO A 197 22.04 -10.42 3.82
N ALA A 198 22.04 -9.80 5.01
CA ALA A 198 22.97 -10.13 6.08
C ALA A 198 22.49 -11.32 6.92
N THR A 199 21.38 -11.18 7.63
CA THR A 199 21.00 -12.17 8.66
C THR A 199 20.40 -13.46 8.10
N VAL A 200 19.74 -13.42 6.93
CA VAL A 200 19.12 -14.60 6.32
C VAL A 200 20.05 -15.23 5.30
N ASP A 201 20.60 -14.46 4.37
CA ASP A 201 21.48 -14.99 3.32
C ASP A 201 22.95 -15.13 3.76
N GLY A 202 23.37 -14.46 4.83
CA GLY A 202 24.73 -14.54 5.35
C GLY A 202 25.79 -13.91 4.45
N ASN A 203 25.39 -13.23 3.36
CA ASN A 203 26.29 -12.64 2.39
C ASN A 203 25.60 -11.47 1.66
N ILE A 204 25.79 -10.26 2.21
CA ILE A 204 25.16 -9.02 1.72
C ILE A 204 25.51 -8.78 0.24
N GLU A 205 26.79 -8.78 -0.11
CA GLU A 205 27.24 -8.46 -1.46
C GLU A 205 26.68 -9.44 -2.48
N LYS A 206 26.84 -10.75 -2.24
CA LYS A 206 26.37 -11.74 -3.20
C LYS A 206 24.85 -11.71 -3.34
N SER A 207 24.11 -11.53 -2.24
CA SER A 207 22.65 -11.51 -2.26
C SER A 207 22.14 -10.30 -3.04
N LEU A 208 22.62 -9.08 -2.73
CA LEU A 208 22.22 -7.86 -3.41
C LEU A 208 22.62 -7.85 -4.89
N ASN A 209 23.83 -8.30 -5.25
CA ASN A 209 24.24 -8.40 -6.66
C ASN A 209 23.34 -9.39 -7.40
N THR A 210 23.02 -10.55 -6.80
CA THR A 210 22.14 -11.53 -7.45
C THR A 210 20.72 -10.99 -7.66
N ILE A 211 20.17 -10.24 -6.69
CA ILE A 211 18.87 -9.56 -6.83
C ILE A 211 18.91 -8.57 -7.99
N MET A 212 19.95 -7.73 -8.05
CA MET A 212 20.13 -6.75 -9.11
C MET A 212 20.31 -7.43 -10.49
N ASP A 213 21.11 -8.49 -10.58
CA ASP A 213 21.31 -9.25 -11.82
C ASP A 213 19.99 -9.81 -12.37
N ILE A 214 19.13 -10.35 -11.50
CA ILE A 214 17.79 -10.82 -11.92
C ILE A 214 16.95 -9.62 -12.37
N ALA A 215 16.95 -8.53 -11.62
CA ALA A 215 16.17 -7.35 -11.99
C ALA A 215 16.57 -6.78 -13.36
N VAL A 216 17.88 -6.72 -13.63
CA VAL A 216 18.44 -6.30 -14.93
C VAL A 216 18.09 -7.30 -16.04
N GLU A 217 18.22 -8.61 -15.79
CA GLU A 217 17.88 -9.65 -16.77
C GLU A 217 16.42 -9.57 -17.23
N PHE A 218 15.50 -9.25 -16.31
CA PHE A 218 14.07 -9.22 -16.57
C PHE A 218 13.50 -7.81 -16.77
N ASP A 219 14.33 -6.77 -16.76
CA ASP A 219 13.92 -5.36 -16.80
C ASP A 219 12.82 -5.05 -15.78
N SER A 220 12.96 -5.54 -14.54
CA SER A 220 11.96 -5.42 -13.49
C SER A 220 12.38 -4.49 -12.35
N ASP A 221 11.42 -3.97 -11.61
CA ASP A 221 11.70 -3.21 -10.39
C ASP A 221 12.07 -4.16 -9.22
N ILE A 222 12.58 -3.61 -8.12
CA ILE A 222 13.02 -4.37 -6.94
C ILE A 222 12.21 -3.94 -5.71
N ASP A 223 11.83 -4.88 -4.85
CA ASP A 223 11.30 -4.60 -3.51
C ASP A 223 11.85 -5.60 -2.49
N ILE A 224 12.80 -5.16 -1.66
CA ILE A 224 13.43 -6.03 -0.66
C ILE A 224 12.88 -5.81 0.75
N HIS A 225 12.68 -6.90 1.49
CA HIS A 225 12.48 -6.88 2.92
C HIS A 225 13.81 -6.63 3.63
N LEU A 226 13.90 -5.51 4.36
CA LEU A 226 15.07 -5.19 5.17
C LEU A 226 14.69 -4.87 6.62
N HIS A 227 14.77 -5.91 7.45
CA HIS A 227 14.49 -5.90 8.89
C HIS A 227 15.75 -5.76 9.74
N ASP A 228 16.92 -6.05 9.16
CA ASP A 228 18.22 -5.90 9.82
C ASP A 228 18.29 -4.53 10.54
N ALA A 229 18.58 -4.59 11.85
CA ALA A 229 18.52 -3.44 12.74
C ALA A 229 19.79 -2.59 12.68
N ASP A 230 19.73 -1.43 13.32
CA ASP A 230 20.87 -0.55 13.61
C ASP A 230 21.75 -0.25 12.37
N GLN A 231 23.06 -0.16 12.59
CA GLN A 231 24.08 0.09 11.58
C GLN A 231 24.19 -1.02 10.54
N LEU A 232 23.76 -2.25 10.85
CA LEU A 232 23.75 -3.34 9.87
C LEU A 232 22.71 -3.07 8.79
N GLY A 233 21.50 -2.65 9.19
CA GLY A 233 20.44 -2.25 8.26
C GLY A 233 20.88 -1.10 7.36
N THR A 234 21.41 -0.02 7.94
CA THR A 234 21.86 1.14 7.14
C THR A 234 23.08 0.83 6.27
N PHE A 235 23.98 -0.06 6.69
CA PHE A 235 25.07 -0.56 5.85
C PHE A 235 24.53 -1.29 4.61
N THR A 236 23.57 -2.21 4.78
CA THR A 236 22.93 -2.91 3.67
C THR A 236 22.23 -1.93 2.71
N MET A 237 21.53 -0.92 3.23
CA MET A 237 20.93 0.15 2.41
C MET A 237 21.99 0.92 1.61
N LYS A 238 23.15 1.23 2.21
CA LYS A 238 24.26 1.89 1.51
C LYS A 238 24.82 1.04 0.38
N ARG A 239 24.88 -0.29 0.55
CA ARG A 239 25.32 -1.21 -0.51
C ARG A 239 24.29 -1.31 -1.64
N LEU A 240 23.00 -1.45 -1.31
CA LEU A 240 21.93 -1.45 -2.30
C LEU A 240 21.87 -0.13 -3.09
N ALA A 241 22.02 1.02 -2.43
CA ALA A 241 22.10 2.32 -3.09
C ALA A 241 23.28 2.41 -4.08
N ALA A 242 24.44 1.84 -3.74
CA ALA A 242 25.60 1.83 -4.64
C ALA A 242 25.31 0.98 -5.89
N LEU A 243 24.73 -0.21 -5.71
CA LEU A 243 24.36 -1.09 -6.82
C LEU A 243 23.26 -0.48 -7.69
N THR A 244 22.30 0.23 -7.10
CA THR A 244 21.25 0.95 -7.83
C THR A 244 21.85 2.00 -8.76
N GLU A 245 22.84 2.75 -8.27
CA GLU A 245 23.57 3.74 -9.07
C GLU A 245 24.40 3.10 -10.17
N GLU A 246 25.14 2.04 -9.86
CA GLU A 246 26.00 1.30 -10.80
C GLU A 246 25.20 0.66 -11.94
N ALA A 247 24.03 0.08 -11.63
CA ALA A 247 23.16 -0.56 -12.60
C ALA A 247 22.29 0.43 -13.41
N GLY A 248 22.23 1.71 -13.02
CA GLY A 248 21.33 2.68 -13.64
C GLY A 248 19.85 2.43 -13.30
N TRP A 249 19.56 1.90 -12.09
CA TRP A 249 18.22 1.47 -11.65
C TRP A 249 17.49 2.51 -10.79
N GLN A 250 17.84 3.80 -10.93
CA GLN A 250 17.24 4.89 -10.16
C GLN A 250 15.71 4.93 -10.36
N GLY A 251 14.97 5.14 -9.27
CA GLY A 251 13.49 5.17 -9.31
C GLY A 251 12.81 3.81 -9.39
N ARG A 252 13.56 2.70 -9.32
CA ARG A 252 13.05 1.34 -9.55
C ARG A 252 13.32 0.38 -8.38
N VAL A 253 13.65 0.90 -7.20
CA VAL A 253 14.01 0.10 -6.03
C VAL A 253 13.22 0.57 -4.82
N THR A 254 12.60 -0.38 -4.15
CA THR A 254 11.88 -0.20 -2.88
C THR A 254 12.57 -0.96 -1.76
N ILE A 255 12.64 -0.34 -0.58
CA ILE A 255 13.07 -0.98 0.66
C ILE A 255 11.86 -1.08 1.59
N SER A 256 11.36 -2.30 1.75
CA SER A 256 10.30 -2.59 2.71
C SER A 256 10.86 -2.67 4.14
N HIS A 257 10.11 -2.08 5.06
CA HIS A 257 10.40 -1.84 6.49
C HIS A 257 11.52 -0.85 6.78
N ALA A 258 12.71 -1.07 6.23
CA ALA A 258 13.90 -0.24 6.46
C ALA A 258 14.23 -0.01 7.95
N LEU A 259 14.08 -1.05 8.78
CA LEU A 259 14.00 -0.90 10.23
C LEU A 259 15.24 -0.26 10.88
N GLY A 260 16.44 -0.51 10.33
CA GLY A 260 17.68 0.09 10.83
C GLY A 260 17.67 1.62 10.86
N LEU A 261 16.86 2.30 10.04
CA LEU A 261 16.72 3.77 10.10
C LEU A 261 16.08 4.27 11.39
N GLY A 262 15.28 3.43 12.07
CA GLY A 262 14.68 3.77 13.35
C GLY A 262 15.63 3.63 14.54
N ASP A 263 16.75 2.93 14.36
CA ASP A 263 17.65 2.56 15.46
C ASP A 263 19.01 3.30 15.41
N VAL A 264 19.24 4.11 14.38
CA VAL A 264 20.43 4.97 14.26
C VAL A 264 20.15 6.42 14.68
N SER A 265 21.18 7.25 14.75
CA SER A 265 21.00 8.68 15.04
C SER A 265 20.20 9.39 13.94
N VAL A 266 19.61 10.55 14.28
CA VAL A 266 18.86 11.37 13.32
C VAL A 266 19.76 11.85 12.18
N GLU A 267 21.03 12.11 12.49
CA GLU A 267 22.06 12.50 11.52
C GLU A 267 22.33 11.36 10.53
N GLU A 268 22.60 10.14 11.02
CA GLU A 268 22.84 8.97 10.17
C GLU A 268 21.63 8.61 9.31
N ALA A 269 20.42 8.65 9.90
CA ALA A 269 19.18 8.46 9.13
C ALA A 269 18.97 9.56 8.08
N GLY A 270 19.35 10.80 8.40
CA GLY A 270 19.27 11.95 7.50
C GLY A 270 20.19 11.83 6.29
N GLU A 271 21.45 11.43 6.49
CA GLU A 271 22.41 11.16 5.42
C GLU A 271 21.93 10.02 4.51
N MET A 272 21.40 8.94 5.12
CA MET A 272 20.85 7.84 4.33
C MET A 272 19.63 8.31 3.53
N ALA A 273 18.73 9.10 4.13
CA ALA A 273 17.55 9.63 3.45
C ALA A 273 17.90 10.48 2.22
N GLU A 274 18.92 11.36 2.32
CA GLU A 274 19.38 12.16 1.18
C GLU A 274 19.86 11.27 0.03
N ARG A 275 20.60 10.21 0.35
CA ARG A 275 21.11 9.28 -0.66
C ARG A 275 19.99 8.47 -1.31
N LEU A 276 19.02 7.99 -0.53
CA LEU A 276 17.84 7.28 -1.07
C LEU A 276 17.03 8.19 -2.00
N ALA A 277 16.77 9.43 -1.57
CA ALA A 277 16.03 10.41 -2.38
C ALA A 277 16.75 10.74 -3.69
N ALA A 278 18.08 10.94 -3.65
CA ALA A 278 18.87 11.25 -4.85
C ALA A 278 18.83 10.13 -5.91
N LEU A 279 18.65 8.88 -5.48
CA LEU A 279 18.55 7.70 -6.36
C LEU A 279 17.09 7.29 -6.65
N GLY A 280 16.11 7.99 -6.09
CA GLY A 280 14.70 7.61 -6.21
C GLY A 280 14.37 6.26 -5.58
N ILE A 281 15.11 5.84 -4.55
CA ILE A 281 14.80 4.62 -3.80
C ILE A 281 13.70 4.96 -2.78
N ASP A 282 12.57 4.27 -2.87
CA ASP A 282 11.43 4.49 -1.97
C ASP A 282 11.38 3.49 -0.81
N ILE A 283 10.57 3.80 0.20
CA ILE A 283 10.42 2.97 1.41
C ILE A 283 8.95 2.63 1.61
N THR A 284 8.65 1.36 1.89
CA THR A 284 7.34 0.98 2.41
C THR A 284 7.41 0.62 3.89
N SER A 285 6.61 1.27 4.73
CA SER A 285 6.60 1.04 6.18
C SER A 285 5.31 0.37 6.66
N THR A 286 5.43 -0.53 7.63
CA THR A 286 4.28 -1.18 8.28
C THR A 286 3.84 -0.47 9.57
N VAL A 287 4.57 0.60 9.93
CA VAL A 287 4.41 1.40 11.16
C VAL A 287 4.38 0.51 12.42
N PRO A 288 5.46 -0.26 12.71
CA PRO A 288 5.45 -1.17 13.84
C PRO A 288 5.38 -0.41 15.18
N ILE A 289 4.50 -0.86 16.07
CA ILE A 289 4.28 -0.24 17.39
C ILE A 289 5.31 -0.75 18.42
N SER A 290 5.77 -2.00 18.28
CA SER A 290 6.60 -2.72 19.27
C SER A 290 8.09 -2.31 19.29
N ARG A 291 8.51 -1.37 18.45
CA ARG A 291 9.91 -0.92 18.34
C ARG A 291 10.01 0.56 17.96
N HIS A 292 11.23 1.08 17.81
CA HIS A 292 11.43 2.40 17.22
C HIS A 292 10.90 2.41 15.78
N VAL A 293 10.08 3.42 15.47
CA VAL A 293 9.56 3.60 14.11
C VAL A 293 10.59 4.35 13.29
N ILE A 294 10.74 3.99 12.02
CA ILE A 294 11.59 4.74 11.09
C ILE A 294 11.15 6.21 11.05
N PRO A 295 12.05 7.19 10.83
CA PRO A 295 11.72 8.60 10.94
C PRO A 295 10.97 9.11 9.69
N VAL A 296 9.74 8.65 9.46
CA VAL A 296 8.90 9.00 8.29
C VAL A 296 8.82 10.51 8.03
N PRO A 297 8.63 11.39 9.03
CA PRO A 297 8.63 12.84 8.78
C PRO A 297 9.97 13.36 8.24
N LEU A 298 11.10 12.80 8.69
CA LEU A 298 12.43 13.16 8.19
C LEU A 298 12.60 12.68 6.74
N LEU A 299 12.27 11.41 6.48
CA LEU A 299 12.34 10.79 5.16
C LEU A 299 11.54 11.60 4.13
N ASN A 300 10.28 11.91 4.45
CA ASN A 300 9.42 12.70 3.59
C ASN A 300 9.97 14.12 3.35
N ARG A 301 10.49 14.80 4.38
CA ARG A 301 11.12 16.13 4.22
C ARG A 301 12.37 16.10 3.35
N LYS A 302 13.10 14.99 3.34
CA LYS A 302 14.30 14.79 2.49
C LYS A 302 13.96 14.35 1.06
N GLY A 303 12.68 14.14 0.75
CA GLY A 303 12.22 13.76 -0.58
C GLY A 303 12.19 12.25 -0.84
N VAL A 304 12.38 11.42 0.20
CA VAL A 304 12.17 9.97 0.08
C VAL A 304 10.67 9.72 -0.03
N LYS A 305 10.23 9.05 -1.10
CA LYS A 305 8.85 8.58 -1.20
C LYS A 305 8.63 7.49 -0.16
N VAL A 306 7.61 7.66 0.68
CA VAL A 306 7.23 6.68 1.68
C VAL A 306 5.79 6.23 1.42
N SER A 307 5.57 4.92 1.35
CA SER A 307 4.25 4.28 1.33
C SER A 307 4.03 3.44 2.59
N LEU A 308 2.78 3.10 2.88
CA LEU A 308 2.44 2.17 3.97
C LEU A 308 1.93 0.84 3.42
N GLY A 309 2.02 -0.20 4.26
CA GLY A 309 1.38 -1.48 3.99
C GLY A 309 1.05 -2.28 5.25
N ASN A 310 0.16 -3.26 5.12
CA ASN A 310 -0.28 -4.10 6.23
C ASN A 310 0.72 -5.20 6.62
N ASP A 311 1.49 -5.69 5.64
CA ASP A 311 2.35 -6.88 5.73
C ASP A 311 1.53 -8.15 5.87
N SER A 312 1.60 -8.82 7.01
CA SER A 312 0.79 -9.99 7.30
C SER A 312 -0.59 -9.60 7.84
N ILE A 313 -1.64 -10.19 7.27
CA ILE A 313 -3.00 -10.16 7.82
C ILE A 313 -3.38 -11.59 8.20
N THR A 314 -3.42 -11.85 9.51
CA THR A 314 -3.70 -13.16 10.14
C THR A 314 -3.05 -14.34 9.42
N ASP A 315 -1.78 -14.59 9.72
CA ASP A 315 -1.03 -15.73 9.22
C ASP A 315 -0.13 -16.31 10.33
N HIS A 316 0.82 -17.18 9.98
CA HIS A 316 1.79 -17.67 10.95
C HIS A 316 2.79 -16.59 11.38
N TRP A 317 2.97 -15.49 10.66
CA TRP A 317 3.87 -14.40 11.05
C TRP A 317 3.23 -13.44 12.05
N SER A 318 1.98 -13.03 11.80
CA SER A 318 1.28 -12.02 12.60
C SER A 318 -0.20 -12.39 12.80
N PRO A 319 -0.74 -12.22 14.03
CA PRO A 319 -2.18 -12.35 14.26
C PRO A 319 -2.94 -11.04 13.97
N PHE A 320 -2.23 -9.95 13.67
CA PHE A 320 -2.79 -8.62 13.49
C PHE A 320 -3.05 -8.31 12.00
N GLY A 321 -3.47 -7.06 11.74
CA GLY A 321 -3.81 -6.56 10.41
C GLY A 321 -5.32 -6.58 10.18
N THR A 322 -5.88 -5.42 9.83
CA THR A 322 -7.31 -5.28 9.51
C THR A 322 -7.55 -5.19 8.00
N GLY A 323 -6.48 -5.09 7.20
CA GLY A 323 -6.57 -4.78 5.78
C GLY A 323 -7.03 -3.34 5.49
N ASP A 324 -6.98 -2.46 6.49
CA ASP A 324 -7.43 -1.08 6.37
C ASP A 324 -6.23 -0.13 6.34
N MET A 325 -6.06 0.58 5.23
CA MET A 325 -4.99 1.57 5.08
C MET A 325 -5.19 2.82 5.97
N LEU A 326 -6.43 3.16 6.34
CA LEU A 326 -6.68 4.22 7.32
C LEU A 326 -6.15 3.85 8.69
N GLN A 327 -6.17 2.56 9.06
CA GLN A 327 -5.53 2.12 10.31
C GLN A 327 -4.02 2.41 10.29
N LYS A 328 -3.36 2.22 9.15
CA LYS A 328 -1.93 2.52 9.01
C LYS A 328 -1.65 4.00 9.02
N ALA A 329 -2.44 4.82 8.31
CA ALA A 329 -2.31 6.27 8.34
C ALA A 329 -2.58 6.86 9.74
N ASN A 330 -3.61 6.35 10.43
CA ASN A 330 -3.92 6.70 11.81
C ASN A 330 -2.78 6.33 12.77
N CYS A 331 -2.28 5.10 12.70
CA CYS A 331 -1.16 4.66 13.53
C CYS A 331 0.09 5.52 13.28
N LEU A 332 0.36 5.89 12.02
CA LEU A 332 1.45 6.81 11.68
C LEU A 332 1.25 8.18 12.35
N ALA A 333 0.04 8.74 12.27
CA ALA A 333 -0.31 10.00 12.91
C ALA A 333 -0.12 9.96 14.43
N GLU A 334 -0.59 8.91 15.09
CA GLU A 334 -0.41 8.70 16.53
C GLU A 334 1.08 8.62 16.91
N ARG A 335 1.86 7.84 16.15
CA ARG A 335 3.31 7.67 16.38
C ARG A 335 4.08 8.98 16.29
N PHE A 336 3.66 9.90 15.42
CA PHE A 336 4.31 11.19 15.23
C PHE A 336 3.57 12.38 15.86
N ARG A 337 2.53 12.10 16.67
CA ARG A 337 1.72 13.11 17.38
C ARG A 337 1.10 14.14 16.43
N TRP A 338 0.67 13.69 15.26
CA TRP A 338 -0.11 14.48 14.31
C TRP A 338 -1.55 14.55 14.80
N ILE A 339 -1.92 15.70 15.35
CA ILE A 339 -3.20 15.91 16.02
C ILE A 339 -3.99 17.08 15.43
N ASP A 340 -3.35 17.88 14.58
CA ASP A 340 -3.97 19.04 13.94
C ASP A 340 -4.58 18.68 12.59
N GLU A 341 -5.53 19.50 12.15
CA GLU A 341 -6.28 19.35 10.91
C GLU A 341 -5.38 19.04 9.69
N ARG A 342 -4.29 19.79 9.55
CA ARG A 342 -3.40 19.67 8.40
C ARG A 342 -2.59 18.39 8.47
N SER A 343 -1.96 18.08 9.61
CA SER A 343 -1.10 16.90 9.72
C SER A 343 -1.89 15.59 9.59
N LEU A 344 -3.13 15.56 10.10
CA LEU A 344 -4.05 14.43 9.91
C LEU A 344 -4.43 14.25 8.43
N GLY A 345 -4.92 15.29 7.75
CA GLY A 345 -5.27 15.20 6.33
C GLY A 345 -4.07 14.80 5.45
N LYS A 346 -2.88 15.33 5.76
CA LYS A 346 -1.63 14.95 5.07
C LYS A 346 -1.22 13.50 5.27
N ALA A 347 -1.66 12.82 6.33
CA ALA A 347 -1.32 11.42 6.54
C ALA A 347 -1.85 10.51 5.42
N LEU A 348 -2.92 10.91 4.73
CA LEU A 348 -3.46 10.16 3.59
C LEU A 348 -2.45 9.99 2.45
N GLN A 349 -1.52 10.92 2.25
CA GLN A 349 -0.57 10.84 1.13
C GLN A 349 0.27 9.55 1.16
N PHE A 350 0.51 8.99 2.36
CA PHE A 350 1.29 7.77 2.53
C PHE A 350 0.52 6.50 2.15
N ILE A 351 -0.79 6.62 1.91
CA ILE A 351 -1.68 5.54 1.48
C ILE A 351 -2.42 5.85 0.18
N THR A 352 -2.12 6.95 -0.53
CA THR A 352 -2.80 7.35 -1.79
C THR A 352 -1.82 7.53 -2.94
N GLY A 353 -0.65 6.90 -2.87
CA GLY A 353 0.40 7.04 -3.89
C GLY A 353 1.06 8.42 -3.92
N GLY A 354 1.03 9.14 -2.80
CA GLY A 354 1.57 10.51 -2.68
C GLY A 354 0.58 11.61 -3.03
N LYS A 355 -0.70 11.29 -3.33
CA LYS A 355 -1.73 12.29 -3.61
C LYS A 355 -2.12 13.02 -2.32
N SER A 356 -1.70 14.26 -2.18
CA SER A 356 -2.24 15.19 -1.17
C SER A 356 -3.58 15.76 -1.67
N ILE A 357 -4.55 15.95 -0.78
CA ILE A 357 -5.85 16.53 -1.13
C ILE A 357 -5.74 18.06 -1.18
N LEU A 358 -5.11 18.65 -0.17
CA LEU A 358 -4.77 20.07 -0.10
C LEU A 358 -3.24 20.24 0.00
N ASP A 359 -2.73 21.35 -0.53
CA ASP A 359 -1.34 21.76 -0.31
C ASP A 359 -1.15 22.49 1.04
N ASP A 360 0.09 22.88 1.34
CA ASP A 360 0.45 23.59 2.58
C ASP A 360 -0.25 24.96 2.77
N ARG A 361 -0.88 25.47 1.71
CA ARG A 361 -1.64 26.73 1.70
C ARG A 361 -3.15 26.50 1.65
N GLY A 362 -3.59 25.24 1.62
CA GLY A 362 -5.01 24.87 1.54
C GLY A 362 -5.56 24.82 0.12
N ASN A 363 -4.75 24.93 -0.93
CA ASN A 363 -5.27 24.82 -2.30
C ASN A 363 -5.51 23.35 -2.64
N ARG A 364 -6.67 23.07 -3.25
CA ARG A 364 -7.01 21.72 -3.72
C ARG A 364 -6.00 21.18 -4.73
N GLN A 365 -5.43 20.03 -4.41
CA GLN A 365 -4.53 19.23 -5.23
C GLN A 365 -5.20 17.96 -5.76
N TRP A 366 -6.31 17.50 -5.19
CA TRP A 366 -7.08 16.38 -5.72
C TRP A 366 -8.58 16.60 -5.51
N PRO A 367 -9.47 16.20 -6.44
CA PRO A 367 -9.16 15.64 -7.77
C PRO A 367 -8.74 16.69 -8.80
N LYS A 368 -8.00 16.27 -9.83
CA LYS A 368 -7.66 17.06 -11.03
C LYS A 368 -8.29 16.44 -12.28
N ILE A 369 -8.54 17.28 -13.29
CA ILE A 369 -8.90 16.80 -14.64
C ILE A 369 -7.76 15.89 -15.15
N GLY A 370 -8.13 14.71 -15.64
CA GLY A 370 -7.23 13.68 -16.12
C GLY A 370 -6.90 12.59 -15.10
N ASP A 371 -7.22 12.79 -13.81
CA ASP A 371 -7.05 11.75 -12.80
C ASP A 371 -7.94 10.54 -13.12
N GLU A 372 -7.43 9.33 -12.83
CA GLU A 372 -8.27 8.13 -12.83
C GLU A 372 -9.37 8.27 -11.76
N ALA A 373 -10.58 7.85 -12.09
CA ALA A 373 -11.73 7.83 -11.20
C ALA A 373 -11.66 6.63 -10.23
N ASN A 374 -10.55 6.55 -9.49
CA ASN A 374 -10.36 5.64 -8.36
C ASN A 374 -10.63 6.45 -7.08
N ILE A 375 -11.83 6.28 -6.51
CA ILE A 375 -12.37 7.17 -5.48
C ILE A 375 -12.92 6.36 -4.33
N VAL A 376 -12.58 6.75 -3.10
CA VAL A 376 -13.21 6.27 -1.87
C VAL A 376 -14.25 7.29 -1.42
N PHE A 377 -15.44 6.82 -1.06
CA PHE A 377 -16.51 7.63 -0.49
C PHE A 377 -16.75 7.25 0.97
N THR A 378 -16.83 8.26 1.83
CA THR A 378 -17.04 8.09 3.26
C THR A 378 -17.94 9.17 3.83
N GLU A 379 -18.68 8.84 4.89
CA GLU A 379 -19.45 9.80 5.67
C GLU A 379 -18.53 10.52 6.64
N ALA A 380 -17.93 11.63 6.18
CA ALA A 380 -17.09 12.51 6.98
C ALA A 380 -17.22 13.96 6.51
N SER A 381 -16.80 14.88 7.36
CA SER A 381 -16.70 16.31 7.07
C SER A 381 -15.40 16.67 6.35
N CYS A 382 -14.29 15.99 6.65
CA CYS A 382 -12.98 16.19 6.02
C CYS A 382 -12.06 14.97 6.18
N SER A 383 -10.94 14.96 5.47
CA SER A 383 -9.87 13.96 5.51
C SER A 383 -9.22 13.82 6.87
N ALA A 384 -9.11 14.92 7.62
CA ALA A 384 -8.59 14.89 8.99
C ALA A 384 -9.47 14.02 9.90
N GLU A 385 -10.80 14.17 9.81
CA GLU A 385 -11.76 13.31 10.50
C GLU A 385 -11.63 11.86 10.05
N VAL A 386 -11.52 11.61 8.74
CA VAL A 386 -11.38 10.25 8.19
C VAL A 386 -10.17 9.52 8.77
N VAL A 387 -9.01 10.19 8.86
CA VAL A 387 -7.80 9.61 9.46
C VAL A 387 -7.98 9.43 10.97
N ALA A 388 -8.47 10.44 11.68
CA ALA A 388 -8.60 10.40 13.13
C ALA A 388 -9.64 9.39 13.63
N ARG A 389 -10.73 9.19 12.88
CA ARG A 389 -11.85 8.33 13.25
C ARG A 389 -11.88 7.00 12.51
N GLN A 390 -11.02 6.81 11.50
CA GLN A 390 -10.95 5.61 10.67
C GLN A 390 -12.34 5.25 10.11
N THR A 391 -12.99 6.22 9.49
CA THR A 391 -14.38 6.09 9.04
C THR A 391 -14.57 4.95 8.03
N GLU A 392 -15.74 4.32 8.07
CA GLU A 392 -16.09 3.24 7.16
C GLU A 392 -16.29 3.76 5.73
N ARG A 393 -15.92 2.94 4.75
CA ARG A 393 -16.04 3.29 3.33
C ARG A 393 -17.44 2.89 2.85
N CYS A 394 -18.24 3.88 2.46
CA CYS A 394 -19.59 3.67 1.94
C CYS A 394 -19.55 3.07 0.53
N ALA A 395 -18.62 3.53 -0.30
CA ALA A 395 -18.42 3.04 -1.65
C ALA A 395 -16.98 3.23 -2.11
N VAL A 396 -16.54 2.36 -3.03
CA VAL A 396 -15.22 2.42 -3.66
C VAL A 396 -15.40 2.33 -5.16
N LEU A 397 -14.80 3.28 -5.88
CA LEU A 397 -14.74 3.31 -7.33
C LEU A 397 -13.34 2.90 -7.80
N TYR A 398 -13.30 2.12 -8.88
CA TYR A 398 -12.10 1.85 -9.65
C TYR A 398 -12.40 2.07 -11.13
N LYS A 399 -11.63 2.96 -11.76
CA LYS A 399 -11.81 3.42 -13.15
C LYS A 399 -13.27 3.78 -13.43
N GLY A 400 -13.89 4.52 -12.51
CA GLY A 400 -15.26 5.01 -12.62
C GLY A 400 -16.35 3.97 -12.34
N ASN A 401 -16.01 2.73 -11.99
CA ASN A 401 -17.00 1.70 -11.66
C ASN A 401 -17.07 1.48 -10.15
N VAL A 402 -18.27 1.37 -9.59
CA VAL A 402 -18.44 0.96 -8.18
C VAL A 402 -18.02 -0.50 -8.05
N VAL A 403 -16.99 -0.75 -7.22
CA VAL A 403 -16.37 -2.07 -7.04
C VAL A 403 -16.53 -2.64 -5.64
N ALA A 404 -16.84 -1.79 -4.66
CA ALA A 404 -17.30 -2.18 -3.33
C ALA A 404 -18.29 -1.15 -2.77
N GLY A 405 -19.18 -1.58 -1.88
CA GLY A 405 -20.19 -0.74 -1.25
C GLY A 405 -21.28 -0.25 -2.22
N SER A 406 -21.94 0.87 -1.87
CA SER A 406 -22.98 1.50 -2.68
C SER A 406 -23.01 3.00 -2.47
N LEU A 407 -23.25 3.75 -3.55
CA LEU A 407 -23.54 5.18 -3.47
C LEU A 407 -25.03 5.44 -3.19
N GLU A 408 -25.90 4.43 -3.29
CA GLU A 408 -27.30 4.54 -2.91
C GLU A 408 -27.41 4.53 -1.38
N LYS A 409 -28.25 5.40 -0.80
CA LYS A 409 -28.55 5.33 0.63
C LYS A 409 -29.21 3.98 0.93
N THR A 410 -28.47 3.06 1.53
CA THR A 410 -29.08 2.01 2.32
C THR A 410 -29.78 2.73 3.46
N ALA A 411 -31.12 2.69 3.50
CA ALA A 411 -31.85 3.13 4.66
C ALA A 411 -31.31 2.34 5.85
N ILE A 412 -30.55 3.00 6.73
CA ILE A 412 -30.15 2.41 8.00
C ILE A 412 -31.46 2.21 8.77
N ASN A 413 -31.96 0.98 8.75
CA ASN A 413 -32.94 0.55 9.73
C ASN A 413 -32.22 0.63 11.08
N ASN A 414 -32.46 1.72 11.79
CA ASN A 414 -32.13 1.82 13.21
C ASN A 414 -32.78 0.63 13.92
N LEU A 415 -31.98 -0.40 14.20
CA LEU A 415 -32.34 -1.40 15.18
C LEU A 415 -31.98 -0.83 16.55
N VAL A 416 -33.04 -0.64 17.32
CA VAL A 416 -33.11 -0.18 18.72
C VAL A 416 -32.24 -1.03 19.64
#